data_AF-A0A7V9V5S4-F1
#
_entry.id   AF-A0A7V9V5S4-F1
#
_cell.length_a   1.000
_cell.length_b   1.000
_cell.length_c   1.000
_cell.angle_alpha   90.00
_cell.angle_beta   90.00
_cell.angle_gamma   90.00
#
_symmetry.space_group_name_H-M   'P 1'
#
loop_
_entity.id
_entity.type
_entity.pdbx_description
1 polymer ?
#
loop_
_entity_poly.entity_id
_entity_poly.type
_entity_poly.pdbx_seq_one_letter_code
_entity_poly.pdbx_strand_id
1 'polypeptide(L)'
;MDEQRGTPKQIAKRYEDKVDYRHTRTPWRRTRFWISFLAIVGGIAAIYLAQNRTPPEFFNTGPLSRHHSALESNCAVCHQPESLKAGWFVQVVNDRFRNGAPSFERIDQACQTCHEQHAFHEPNVVDNRSCSACHKEHQGPGPMHAVGSLDCASCHNDRGIMQASAQLGTKLPSTHFRLNPKVVNSNGAQQTVLQLPRPAAGYTETFASFNDGHPPFQVHQQNVREP
;
A
#
# COMPACT_ATOMS: atom_id res chain seq x y z
N MET A 1 22.59 -0.34 75.70
CA MET A 1 23.88 -0.76 75.11
C MET A 1 23.96 -0.11 73.74
N ASP A 2 24.67 1.02 73.66
CA ASP A 2 24.81 1.78 72.41
C ASP A 2 25.83 1.09 71.50
N GLU A 3 25.34 0.59 70.37
CA GLU A 3 26.15 0.00 69.33
C GLU A 3 27.00 1.12 68.68
N GLN A 4 28.31 1.08 68.90
CA GLN A 4 29.26 2.01 68.29
C GLN A 4 29.19 1.91 66.76
N ARG A 5 28.38 2.77 66.14
CA ARG A 5 28.37 2.95 64.68
C ARG A 5 29.73 3.50 64.28
N GLY A 6 30.53 2.68 63.60
CA GLY A 6 31.85 3.04 63.10
C GLY A 6 31.82 4.34 62.29
N THR A 7 32.96 5.03 62.23
CA THR A 7 33.08 6.32 61.54
C THR A 7 32.62 6.23 60.07
N PRO A 8 32.10 7.32 59.47
CA PRO A 8 31.64 7.31 58.07
C PRO A 8 32.68 6.75 57.08
N LYS A 9 33.97 6.96 57.34
CA LYS A 9 35.07 6.36 56.55
C LYS A 9 35.16 4.84 56.68
N GLN A 10 34.94 4.28 57.88
CA GLN A 10 34.93 2.83 58.08
C GLN A 10 33.70 2.16 57.48
N ILE A 11 32.57 2.86 57.48
CA ILE A 11 31.35 2.42 56.78
C ILE A 11 31.59 2.46 55.27
N ALA A 12 32.13 3.55 54.72
CA ALA A 12 32.44 3.67 53.30
C ALA A 12 33.39 2.57 52.82
N LYS A 13 34.49 2.33 53.55
CA LYS A 13 35.47 1.28 53.21
C LYS A 13 34.87 -0.14 53.27
N ARG A 14 33.92 -0.40 54.17
CA ARG A 14 33.20 -1.69 54.25
C ARG A 14 32.30 -1.95 53.04
N TYR A 15 31.81 -0.89 52.40
CA TYR A 15 30.95 -0.98 51.22
C TYR A 15 31.69 -0.77 49.90
N GLU A 16 32.92 -0.24 49.92
CA GLU A 16 33.79 -0.03 48.75
C GLU A 16 33.98 -1.33 47.95
N ASP A 17 34.41 -2.41 48.60
CA ASP A 17 34.59 -3.72 47.98
C ASP A 17 33.29 -4.32 47.40
N LYS A 18 32.13 -3.95 47.97
CA LYS A 18 30.80 -4.41 47.51
C LYS A 18 30.23 -3.56 46.38
N VAL A 19 30.63 -2.28 46.31
CA VAL A 19 30.26 -1.37 45.22
C VAL A 19 31.11 -1.64 43.99
N ASP A 20 32.40 -1.97 44.17
CA ASP A 20 33.30 -2.34 43.07
C ASP A 20 32.88 -3.64 42.36
N TYR A 21 32.30 -4.60 43.09
CA TYR A 21 31.69 -5.80 42.49
C TYR A 21 30.60 -5.44 41.46
N ARG A 22 29.84 -4.36 41.71
CA ARG A 22 28.75 -3.89 40.83
C ARG A 22 29.28 -3.18 39.57
N HIS A 23 30.52 -2.70 39.59
CA HIS A 23 31.16 -1.99 38.48
C HIS A 23 32.04 -2.86 37.58
N THR A 24 32.29 -4.12 37.95
CA THR A 24 32.84 -5.09 37.00
C THR A 24 31.79 -5.36 35.91
N ARG A 25 31.92 -4.64 34.79
CA ARG A 25 31.11 -4.85 33.58
C ARG A 25 31.30 -6.32 33.17
N THR A 26 30.35 -7.15 33.58
CA THR A 26 30.41 -8.60 33.39
C THR A 26 30.76 -8.92 31.94
N PRO A 27 31.67 -9.87 31.67
CA PRO A 27 32.05 -10.25 30.30
C PRO A 27 30.81 -10.50 29.42
N TRP A 28 29.74 -11.00 30.03
CA TRP A 28 28.41 -11.12 29.44
C TRP A 28 27.84 -9.84 28.79
N ARG A 29 27.93 -8.68 29.45
CA ARG A 29 27.44 -7.41 28.87
C ARG A 29 28.25 -6.98 27.64
N ARG A 30 29.58 -7.21 27.67
CA ARG A 30 30.46 -6.93 26.52
C ARG A 30 30.16 -7.89 25.36
N THR A 31 30.03 -9.19 25.65
CA THR A 31 29.69 -10.20 24.64
C THR A 31 28.33 -9.91 24.01
N ARG A 32 27.30 -9.60 24.80
CA ARG A 32 25.99 -9.22 24.26
C ARG A 32 26.05 -7.98 23.39
N PHE A 33 26.80 -6.96 23.80
CA PHE A 33 27.01 -5.76 22.99
C PHE A 33 27.66 -6.09 21.64
N TRP A 34 28.75 -6.86 21.64
CA TRP A 34 29.45 -7.25 20.42
C TRP A 34 28.61 -8.14 19.51
N ILE A 35 27.86 -9.10 20.05
CA ILE A 35 26.93 -9.93 19.27
C ILE A 35 25.85 -9.05 18.63
N SER A 36 25.22 -8.13 19.37
CA SER A 36 24.22 -7.22 18.80
C SER A 36 24.82 -6.30 17.74
N PHE A 37 26.03 -5.78 17.97
CA PHE A 37 26.72 -4.94 17.01
C PHE A 37 27.06 -5.70 15.73
N LEU A 38 27.63 -6.91 15.84
CA LEU A 38 27.95 -7.77 14.70
C LEU A 38 26.70 -8.23 13.95
N ALA A 39 25.58 -8.48 14.64
CA ALA A 39 24.31 -8.81 14.01
C ALA A 39 23.78 -7.63 13.19
N ILE A 40 23.85 -6.40 13.73
CA ILE A 40 23.40 -5.19 13.00
C ILE A 40 24.31 -4.92 11.81
N VAL A 41 25.63 -4.87 12.02
CA VAL A 41 26.60 -4.58 10.95
C VAL A 41 26.58 -5.69 9.90
N GLY A 42 26.51 -6.95 10.32
CA GLY A 42 26.38 -8.10 9.44
C GLY A 42 25.08 -8.09 8.64
N GLY A 43 23.96 -7.72 9.28
CA GLY A 43 22.68 -7.53 8.59
C GLY A 43 22.71 -6.42 7.54
N ILE A 44 23.29 -5.26 7.88
CA ILE A 44 23.47 -4.13 6.94
C ILE A 44 24.38 -4.55 5.78
N ALA A 45 25.52 -5.19 6.07
CA ALA A 45 26.44 -5.67 5.05
C ALA A 45 25.80 -6.73 4.14
N ALA A 46 24.99 -7.64 4.71
CA ALA A 46 24.25 -8.64 3.95
C ALA A 46 23.21 -8.00 3.03
N ILE A 47 22.44 -7.00 3.52
CA ILE A 47 21.48 -6.25 2.69
C ILE A 47 22.21 -5.52 1.56
N TYR A 48 23.32 -4.84 1.85
CA TYR A 48 24.10 -4.11 0.86
C TYR A 48 24.69 -5.06 -0.20
N LEU A 49 25.25 -6.19 0.23
CA LEU A 49 25.77 -7.21 -0.68
C LEU A 49 24.67 -7.87 -1.50
N ALA A 50 23.50 -8.14 -0.90
CA ALA A 50 22.33 -8.66 -1.61
C ALA A 50 21.90 -7.67 -2.68
N GLN A 51 21.59 -6.41 -2.32
CA GLN A 51 21.15 -5.38 -3.27
C GLN A 51 22.09 -5.20 -4.47
N ASN A 52 23.41 -5.33 -4.28
CA ASN A 52 24.39 -5.15 -5.34
C ASN A 52 24.71 -6.44 -6.14
N ARG A 53 24.42 -7.63 -5.61
CA ARG A 53 24.81 -8.91 -6.24
C ARG A 53 23.66 -9.82 -6.60
N THR A 54 22.49 -9.69 -5.98
CA THR A 54 21.31 -10.44 -6.42
C THR A 54 20.80 -9.83 -7.71
N PRO A 55 20.60 -10.62 -8.78
CA PRO A 55 19.89 -10.13 -9.94
C PRO A 55 18.49 -9.63 -9.49
N PRO A 56 17.93 -8.60 -10.15
CA PRO A 56 16.60 -8.08 -9.84
C PRO A 56 15.50 -9.18 -9.88
N GLU A 57 15.81 -10.29 -10.55
CA GLU A 57 15.06 -11.55 -10.57
C GLU A 57 14.76 -12.14 -9.18
N PHE A 58 15.61 -11.92 -8.17
CA PHE A 58 15.44 -12.47 -6.82
C PHE A 58 14.24 -11.85 -6.07
N PHE A 59 13.85 -10.62 -6.45
CA PHE A 59 12.64 -9.96 -5.95
C PHE A 59 11.53 -9.91 -7.02
N ASN A 60 11.71 -10.56 -8.17
CA ASN A 60 10.72 -10.56 -9.24
C ASN A 60 9.56 -11.48 -8.86
N THR A 61 8.37 -10.91 -8.87
CA THR A 61 7.12 -11.61 -8.52
C THR A 61 6.64 -12.61 -9.57
N GLY A 62 7.37 -12.77 -10.68
CA GLY A 62 7.02 -13.62 -11.82
C GLY A 62 7.12 -12.86 -13.16
N PRO A 63 6.94 -13.54 -14.31
CA PRO A 63 6.90 -12.89 -15.62
C PRO A 63 5.64 -12.03 -15.78
N LEU A 64 5.73 -11.00 -16.61
CA LEU A 64 4.61 -10.10 -16.89
C LEU A 64 3.61 -10.77 -17.85
N SER A 65 2.40 -10.23 -17.87
CA SER A 65 1.37 -10.60 -18.83
C SER A 65 1.86 -10.38 -20.26
N ARG A 66 1.30 -11.16 -21.20
CA ARG A 66 1.62 -11.08 -22.63
C ARG A 66 1.54 -9.66 -23.19
N HIS A 67 0.63 -8.84 -22.66
CA HIS A 67 0.43 -7.47 -23.14
C HIS A 67 1.52 -6.50 -22.66
N HIS A 68 2.21 -6.83 -21.57
CA HIS A 68 3.32 -6.05 -21.01
C HIS A 68 4.67 -6.77 -21.12
N SER A 69 4.76 -7.89 -21.83
CA SER A 69 6.00 -8.69 -21.91
C SER A 69 7.19 -7.90 -22.46
N ALA A 70 6.94 -6.90 -23.31
CA ALA A 70 7.96 -5.99 -23.82
C ALA A 70 8.64 -5.14 -22.72
N LEU A 71 8.02 -5.03 -21.54
CA LEU A 71 8.51 -4.25 -20.40
C LEU A 71 9.33 -5.10 -19.41
N GLU A 72 9.41 -6.43 -19.59
CA GLU A 72 10.05 -7.34 -18.62
C GLU A 72 11.51 -6.99 -18.33
N SER A 73 12.23 -6.45 -19.32
CA SER A 73 13.62 -6.03 -19.17
C SER A 73 13.81 -4.62 -18.58
N ASN A 74 12.72 -3.88 -18.33
CA ASN A 74 12.78 -2.50 -17.86
C ASN A 74 11.80 -2.25 -16.70
N CYS A 75 12.11 -2.85 -15.55
CA CYS A 75 11.31 -2.73 -14.32
C CYS A 75 11.07 -1.28 -13.90
N ALA A 76 11.97 -0.36 -14.25
CA ALA A 76 11.90 1.06 -13.89
C ALA A 76 10.70 1.79 -14.51
N VAL A 77 10.07 1.21 -15.55
CA VAL A 77 8.83 1.74 -16.15
C VAL A 77 7.70 1.76 -15.12
N CYS A 78 7.59 0.71 -14.30
CA CYS A 78 6.54 0.58 -13.29
C CYS A 78 7.06 0.78 -11.85
N HIS A 79 8.32 0.42 -11.60
CA HIS A 79 8.96 0.50 -10.29
C HIS A 79 10.01 1.60 -10.25
N GLN A 80 9.61 2.82 -9.92
CA GLN A 80 10.56 3.91 -9.73
C GLN A 80 11.36 3.68 -8.43
N PRO A 81 12.70 3.62 -8.49
CA PRO A 81 13.51 3.45 -7.30
C PRO A 81 13.35 4.68 -6.39
N GLU A 82 13.12 4.46 -5.10
CA GLU A 82 13.16 5.55 -4.14
C GLU A 82 14.57 6.13 -4.10
N SER A 83 14.74 7.37 -4.53
CA SER A 83 15.97 8.09 -4.26
C SER A 83 16.10 8.21 -2.74
N LEU A 84 17.11 7.56 -2.15
CA LEU A 84 17.41 7.60 -0.72
C LEU A 84 17.86 9.01 -0.33
N LYS A 85 16.92 9.94 -0.17
CA LYS A 85 17.19 11.28 0.36
C LYS A 85 17.40 11.20 1.86
N ALA A 86 18.26 12.05 2.41
CA ALA A 86 18.46 12.13 3.86
C ALA A 86 17.11 12.36 4.58
N GLY A 87 16.75 11.48 5.52
CA GLY A 87 15.47 11.50 6.24
C GLY A 87 14.43 10.47 5.77
N TRP A 88 14.65 9.78 4.64
CA TRP A 88 13.71 8.81 4.06
C TRP A 88 13.32 7.68 5.04
N PHE A 89 14.25 7.16 5.83
CA PHE A 89 14.00 6.04 6.74
C PHE A 89 12.97 6.40 7.82
N VAL A 90 13.07 7.61 8.38
CA VAL A 90 12.11 8.09 9.40
C VAL A 90 10.74 8.28 8.77
N GLN A 91 10.69 8.80 7.55
CA GLN A 91 9.45 9.04 6.83
C GLN A 91 8.77 7.72 6.42
N VAL A 92 9.50 6.76 5.85
CA VAL A 92 8.98 5.44 5.48
C VAL A 92 8.51 4.65 6.70
N VAL A 93 9.27 4.67 7.80
CA VAL A 93 8.85 3.99 9.03
C VAL A 93 7.59 4.66 9.61
N ASN A 94 7.56 5.98 9.71
CA ASN A 94 6.41 6.70 10.26
C ASN A 94 5.15 6.56 9.39
N ASP A 95 5.31 6.61 8.06
CA ASP A 95 4.25 6.39 7.08
C ASP A 95 3.73 4.95 7.18
N ARG A 96 4.64 3.97 7.26
CA ARG A 96 4.26 2.56 7.37
C ARG A 96 3.55 2.19 8.67
N PHE A 97 3.91 2.84 9.77
CA PHE A 97 3.26 2.65 11.07
C PHE A 97 1.96 3.45 11.23
N ARG A 98 1.82 4.61 10.59
CA ARG A 98 0.61 5.45 10.69
C ARG A 98 -0.43 5.15 9.62
N ASN A 99 0.01 4.93 8.38
CA ASN A 99 -0.84 4.85 7.19
C ASN A 99 -0.84 3.44 6.55
N GLY A 100 -0.03 2.49 7.06
CA GLY A 100 0.04 1.13 6.52
C GLY A 100 1.01 0.99 5.34
N ALA A 101 0.90 -0.08 4.55
CA ALA A 101 1.78 -0.32 3.39
C ALA A 101 1.81 0.90 2.42
N PRO A 102 2.94 1.16 1.73
CA PRO A 102 3.13 2.38 0.93
C PRO A 102 1.99 2.59 -0.07
N SER A 103 1.63 3.86 -0.30
CA SER A 103 0.60 4.22 -1.27
C SER A 103 0.98 3.67 -2.65
N PHE A 104 0.10 2.84 -3.22
CA PHE A 104 0.28 2.28 -4.56
C PHE A 104 0.11 3.33 -5.68
N GLU A 105 -0.16 4.58 -5.31
CA GLU A 105 -0.34 5.74 -6.18
C GLU A 105 0.79 5.91 -7.21
N ARG A 106 2.04 5.58 -6.85
CA ARG A 106 3.16 5.66 -7.81
C ARG A 106 3.07 4.61 -8.92
N ILE A 107 2.61 3.42 -8.59
CA ILE A 107 2.39 2.36 -9.58
C ILE A 107 1.21 2.77 -10.48
N ASP A 108 0.18 3.41 -9.92
CA ASP A 108 -0.96 3.90 -10.70
C ASP A 108 -0.57 4.98 -11.68
N GLN A 109 0.25 5.93 -11.22
CA GLN A 109 0.80 6.97 -12.07
C GLN A 109 1.61 6.35 -13.22
N ALA A 110 2.40 5.30 -12.95
CA ALA A 110 3.11 4.58 -14.00
C ALA A 110 2.15 3.93 -15.01
N CYS A 111 1.08 3.27 -14.56
CA CYS A 111 0.05 2.72 -15.46
C CYS A 111 -0.61 3.82 -16.31
N GLN A 112 -0.91 4.97 -15.71
CA GLN A 112 -1.57 6.10 -16.38
C GLN A 112 -0.72 6.75 -17.46
N THR A 113 0.62 6.57 -17.46
CA THR A 113 1.48 7.09 -18.55
C THR A 113 1.16 6.50 -19.92
N CYS A 114 0.60 5.29 -19.96
CA CYS A 114 0.15 4.64 -21.20
C CYS A 114 -1.38 4.47 -21.26
N HIS A 115 -2.04 4.40 -20.10
CA HIS A 115 -3.49 4.25 -19.98
C HIS A 115 -4.22 5.57 -19.67
N GLU A 116 -3.91 6.63 -20.43
CA GLU A 116 -4.42 8.00 -20.18
C GLU A 116 -5.94 8.16 -20.26
N GLN A 117 -6.62 7.28 -21.01
CA GLN A 117 -8.08 7.35 -21.22
C GLN A 117 -8.90 6.72 -20.09
N HIS A 118 -8.23 6.18 -19.07
CA HIS A 118 -8.84 5.34 -18.06
C HIS A 118 -8.81 6.01 -16.68
N ALA A 119 -9.72 6.94 -16.45
CA ALA A 119 -10.09 7.33 -15.10
C ALA A 119 -11.17 6.36 -14.59
N PHE A 120 -10.77 5.17 -14.17
CA PHE A 120 -11.70 4.13 -13.73
C PHE A 120 -12.26 4.35 -12.31
N HIS A 121 -11.75 5.36 -11.58
CA HIS A 121 -12.27 5.69 -10.27
C HIS A 121 -13.41 6.69 -10.39
N GLU A 122 -14.56 6.31 -9.82
CA GLU A 122 -15.62 7.26 -9.58
C GLU A 122 -15.06 8.40 -8.69
N PRO A 123 -15.35 9.67 -9.00
CA PRO A 123 -14.80 10.83 -8.28
C PRO A 123 -15.00 10.84 -6.77
N ASN A 124 -15.95 10.05 -6.26
CA ASN A 124 -16.29 9.98 -4.85
C ASN A 124 -15.72 8.71 -4.15
N VAL A 125 -14.78 8.00 -4.77
CA VAL A 125 -14.03 6.94 -4.07
C VAL A 125 -13.19 7.60 -2.98
N VAL A 126 -13.31 7.10 -1.73
CA VAL A 126 -12.66 7.69 -0.56
C VAL A 126 -11.21 7.25 -0.36
N ASP A 127 -10.87 6.07 -0.87
CA ASP A 127 -9.51 5.54 -0.88
C ASP A 127 -9.05 5.39 -2.32
N ASN A 128 -8.04 6.14 -2.73
CA ASN A 128 -7.45 5.94 -4.06
C ASN A 128 -6.85 4.52 -4.11
N ARG A 129 -7.43 3.64 -4.92
CA ARG A 129 -6.98 2.26 -5.07
C ARG A 129 -6.10 2.16 -6.30
N SER A 130 -5.19 1.20 -6.27
CA SER A 130 -4.33 1.02 -7.42
C SER A 130 -4.97 0.27 -8.56
N CYS A 131 -4.55 0.57 -9.78
CA CYS A 131 -4.81 -0.27 -10.94
C CYS A 131 -4.43 -1.71 -10.61
N SER A 132 -3.31 -1.90 -9.90
CA SER A 132 -2.80 -3.19 -9.44
C SER A 132 -3.64 -3.88 -8.36
N ALA A 133 -4.58 -3.18 -7.70
CA ALA A 133 -5.49 -3.79 -6.75
C ALA A 133 -6.48 -4.74 -7.44
N CYS A 134 -6.95 -4.36 -8.63
CA CYS A 134 -7.88 -5.15 -9.45
C CYS A 134 -7.14 -5.88 -10.59
N HIS A 135 -6.24 -5.18 -11.28
CA HIS A 135 -5.47 -5.71 -12.40
C HIS A 135 -4.11 -6.21 -11.92
N LYS A 136 -4.06 -7.49 -11.58
CA LYS A 136 -2.84 -8.10 -11.04
C LYS A 136 -1.89 -8.47 -12.18
N GLU A 137 -0.67 -7.95 -12.07
CA GLU A 137 0.45 -8.25 -12.95
C GLU A 137 1.42 -9.23 -12.27
N HIS A 138 2.44 -9.72 -12.99
CA HIS A 138 3.40 -10.74 -12.55
C HIS A 138 2.81 -12.14 -12.33
N GLN A 139 1.67 -12.46 -12.95
CA GLN A 139 1.01 -13.76 -12.78
C GLN A 139 1.40 -14.79 -13.84
N GLY A 140 2.22 -14.44 -14.83
CA GLY A 140 2.49 -15.33 -15.96
C GLY A 140 2.47 -14.60 -17.30
N PRO A 141 3.08 -15.19 -18.35
CA PRO A 141 3.06 -14.68 -19.72
C PRO A 141 1.69 -14.81 -20.41
N GLY A 142 0.63 -15.13 -19.67
CA GLY A 142 -0.73 -15.22 -20.15
C GLY A 142 -1.38 -13.84 -20.32
N PRO A 143 -2.69 -13.78 -20.62
CA PRO A 143 -3.43 -12.53 -20.51
C PRO A 143 -3.35 -12.01 -19.06
N MET A 144 -3.42 -10.69 -18.90
CA MET A 144 -3.52 -10.07 -17.57
C MET A 144 -4.73 -10.62 -16.82
N HIS A 145 -4.60 -10.79 -15.51
CA HIS A 145 -5.66 -11.36 -14.68
C HIS A 145 -6.99 -10.61 -14.89
N ALA A 146 -8.04 -11.35 -15.21
CA ALA A 146 -9.38 -10.79 -15.32
C ALA A 146 -9.85 -10.37 -13.92
N VAL A 147 -10.47 -9.19 -13.82
CA VAL A 147 -10.98 -8.69 -12.54
C VAL A 147 -12.11 -9.61 -12.07
N GLY A 148 -11.93 -10.20 -10.90
CA GLY A 148 -12.87 -11.13 -10.32
C GLY A 148 -13.97 -10.42 -9.55
N SER A 149 -15.06 -11.15 -9.32
CA SER A 149 -16.23 -10.70 -8.55
C SER A 149 -15.88 -10.20 -7.13
N LEU A 150 -14.87 -10.80 -6.51
CA LEU A 150 -14.39 -10.44 -5.17
C LEU A 150 -13.50 -9.20 -5.17
N ASP A 151 -12.85 -8.86 -6.29
CA ASP A 151 -12.06 -7.63 -6.38
C ASP A 151 -12.99 -6.41 -6.28
N CYS A 152 -14.22 -6.49 -6.82
CA CYS A 152 -15.26 -5.47 -6.62
C CYS A 152 -15.70 -5.38 -5.14
N ALA A 153 -15.93 -6.53 -4.50
CA ALA A 153 -16.37 -6.59 -3.12
C ALA A 153 -15.31 -6.10 -2.11
N SER A 154 -14.03 -6.02 -2.52
CA SER A 154 -12.95 -5.50 -1.66
C SER A 154 -13.22 -4.09 -1.12
N CYS A 155 -14.00 -3.28 -1.86
CA CYS A 155 -14.49 -1.97 -1.42
C CYS A 155 -16.00 -1.98 -1.18
N HIS A 156 -16.77 -2.67 -2.03
CA HIS A 156 -18.23 -2.62 -1.98
C HIS A 156 -18.88 -3.48 -0.90
N ASN A 157 -18.12 -4.35 -0.23
CA ASN A 157 -18.63 -5.12 0.92
C ASN A 157 -18.43 -4.39 2.27
N ASP A 158 -17.99 -3.13 2.25
CA ASP A 158 -17.79 -2.32 3.46
C ASP A 158 -18.78 -1.15 3.51
N ARG A 159 -19.69 -1.19 4.48
CA ARG A 159 -20.71 -0.14 4.65
C ARG A 159 -20.11 1.23 4.98
N GLY A 160 -19.03 1.27 5.75
CA GLY A 160 -18.35 2.51 6.12
C GLY A 160 -17.74 3.19 4.89
N ILE A 161 -17.05 2.42 4.05
CA ILE A 161 -16.48 2.91 2.77
C ILE A 161 -17.61 3.43 1.86
N MET A 162 -18.69 2.66 1.69
CA MET A 162 -19.81 3.05 0.83
C MET A 162 -20.52 4.32 1.33
N GLN A 163 -20.72 4.46 2.64
CA GLN A 163 -21.31 5.67 3.24
C GLN A 163 -20.40 6.88 3.08
N ALA A 164 -19.11 6.74 3.35
CA ALA A 164 -18.14 7.81 3.18
C ALA A 164 -18.06 8.26 1.71
N SER A 165 -18.11 7.30 0.78
CA SER A 165 -18.17 7.58 -0.66
C SER A 165 -19.43 8.35 -1.04
N ALA A 166 -20.61 7.95 -0.55
CA ALA A 166 -21.84 8.70 -0.80
C ALA A 166 -21.78 10.13 -0.24
N GLN A 167 -21.26 10.31 0.98
CA GLN A 167 -21.08 11.63 1.59
C GLN A 167 -20.08 12.51 0.85
N LEU A 168 -19.01 11.94 0.29
CA LEU A 168 -18.10 12.68 -0.59
C LEU A 168 -18.83 13.09 -1.88
N GLY A 169 -19.67 12.20 -2.42
CA GLY A 169 -20.46 12.45 -3.62
C GLY A 169 -21.41 13.64 -3.50
N THR A 170 -21.98 13.91 -2.32
CA THR A 170 -22.88 15.07 -2.12
C THR A 170 -22.15 16.42 -2.16
N LYS A 171 -20.82 16.42 -1.97
CA LYS A 171 -19.98 17.62 -2.01
C LYS A 171 -19.43 17.92 -3.40
N LEU A 172 -19.54 16.97 -4.33
CA LEU A 172 -18.98 17.06 -5.67
C LEU A 172 -20.05 17.53 -6.68
N PRO A 173 -19.72 18.44 -7.61
CA PRO A 173 -20.63 18.81 -8.69
C PRO A 173 -20.98 17.59 -9.57
N SER A 174 -22.22 17.56 -10.08
CA SER A 174 -22.70 16.48 -10.96
C SER A 174 -21.85 16.30 -12.22
N THR A 175 -21.13 17.34 -12.65
CA THR A 175 -20.21 17.31 -13.79
C THR A 175 -19.02 16.37 -13.59
N HIS A 176 -18.58 16.12 -12.36
CA HIS A 176 -17.48 15.18 -12.08
C HIS A 176 -17.86 13.73 -12.38
N PHE A 177 -19.14 13.39 -12.27
CA PHE A 177 -19.66 12.03 -12.51
C PHE A 177 -20.05 11.78 -13.97
N ARG A 178 -19.76 12.73 -14.87
CA ARG A 178 -20.02 12.55 -16.29
C ARG A 178 -18.85 11.78 -16.89
N LEU A 179 -19.13 10.59 -17.43
CA LEU A 179 -18.16 9.83 -18.22
C LEU A 179 -17.61 10.71 -19.35
N ASN A 180 -16.32 10.58 -19.62
CA ASN A 180 -15.64 11.39 -20.64
C ASN A 180 -16.26 11.09 -22.02
N PRO A 181 -16.89 12.06 -22.69
CA PRO A 181 -17.53 11.85 -24.00
C PRO A 181 -16.52 11.53 -25.12
N LYS A 182 -15.21 11.62 -24.84
CA LYS A 182 -14.14 11.29 -25.78
C LYS A 182 -13.81 9.80 -25.84
N VAL A 183 -14.47 8.93 -25.06
CA VAL A 183 -14.29 7.49 -25.20
C VAL A 183 -14.89 7.06 -26.54
N VAL A 184 -14.02 6.87 -27.52
CA VAL A 184 -14.31 6.16 -28.75
C VAL A 184 -14.01 4.68 -28.51
N ASN A 185 -14.94 3.81 -28.88
CA ASN A 185 -14.69 2.37 -28.81
C ASN A 185 -13.61 1.96 -29.83
N SER A 186 -13.13 0.71 -29.74
CA SER A 186 -12.06 0.17 -30.59
C SER A 186 -12.36 0.21 -32.10
N ASN A 187 -13.62 0.42 -32.48
CA ASN A 187 -14.11 0.58 -33.85
C ASN A 187 -14.34 2.06 -34.26
N GLY A 188 -13.88 3.03 -33.46
CA GLY A 188 -13.91 4.45 -33.79
C GLY A 188 -15.29 5.12 -33.70
N ALA A 189 -16.30 4.41 -33.19
CA ALA A 189 -17.60 4.98 -32.90
C ALA A 189 -17.58 5.67 -31.52
N GLN A 190 -18.19 6.85 -31.45
CA GLN A 190 -18.41 7.52 -30.16
C GLN A 190 -19.28 6.64 -29.27
N GLN A 191 -18.88 6.47 -28.02
CA GLN A 191 -19.67 5.73 -27.05
C GLN A 191 -20.99 6.46 -26.80
N THR A 192 -22.13 5.79 -26.99
CA THR A 192 -23.44 6.31 -26.61
C THR A 192 -23.52 6.39 -25.09
N VAL A 193 -23.33 7.59 -24.52
CA VAL A 193 -23.37 7.78 -23.06
C VAL A 193 -24.82 8.01 -22.63
N LEU A 194 -25.44 6.97 -22.06
CA LEU A 194 -26.73 7.10 -21.39
C LEU A 194 -26.51 7.72 -20.00
N GLN A 195 -26.92 8.98 -19.84
CA GLN A 195 -26.72 9.73 -18.59
C GLN A 195 -28.00 9.69 -17.74
N LEU A 196 -28.03 8.79 -16.76
CA LEU A 196 -29.13 8.69 -15.80
C LEU A 196 -28.90 9.60 -14.59
N PRO A 197 -29.96 10.17 -13.98
CA PRO A 197 -29.83 10.97 -12.78
C PRO A 197 -29.36 10.08 -11.62
N ARG A 198 -28.37 10.58 -10.88
CA ARG A 198 -27.86 9.90 -9.69
C ARG A 198 -28.92 9.93 -8.57
N PRO A 199 -29.14 8.82 -7.85
CA PRO A 199 -29.99 8.81 -6.66
C PRO A 199 -29.49 9.79 -5.61
N ALA A 200 -30.39 10.52 -4.94
CA ALA A 200 -30.05 11.55 -3.95
C ALA A 200 -29.26 11.01 -2.75
N ALA A 201 -29.49 9.76 -2.35
CA ALA A 201 -28.77 9.08 -1.28
C ALA A 201 -27.44 8.43 -1.73
N GLY A 202 -27.12 8.48 -3.03
CA GLY A 202 -26.04 7.69 -3.63
C GLY A 202 -26.34 6.19 -3.64
N TYR A 203 -25.40 5.41 -4.17
CA TYR A 203 -25.43 3.95 -4.12
C TYR A 203 -24.64 3.49 -2.90
N THR A 204 -25.31 3.18 -1.79
CA THR A 204 -24.67 2.80 -0.51
C THR A 204 -24.86 1.33 -0.14
N GLU A 205 -25.60 0.58 -0.96
CA GLU A 205 -25.81 -0.85 -0.76
C GLU A 205 -24.49 -1.61 -0.91
N THR A 206 -24.26 -2.51 0.04
CA THR A 206 -23.08 -3.38 0.04
C THR A 206 -23.44 -4.76 -0.52
N PHE A 207 -22.48 -5.41 -1.16
CA PHE A 207 -22.66 -6.78 -1.67
C PHE A 207 -21.44 -7.65 -1.35
N ALA A 208 -21.67 -8.95 -1.15
CA ALA A 208 -20.61 -9.89 -0.80
C ALA A 208 -19.72 -10.24 -2.02
N SER A 209 -20.30 -10.27 -3.22
CA SER A 209 -19.57 -10.37 -4.49
C SER A 209 -20.37 -9.73 -5.62
N PHE A 210 -19.72 -9.34 -6.71
CA PHE A 210 -20.43 -8.83 -7.89
C PHE A 210 -21.46 -9.84 -8.44
N ASN A 211 -21.22 -11.14 -8.32
CA ASN A 211 -22.11 -12.18 -8.84
C ASN A 211 -23.20 -12.56 -7.84
N ASP A 212 -23.05 -12.16 -6.57
CA ASP A 212 -23.95 -12.51 -5.47
C ASP A 212 -24.28 -11.26 -4.64
N GLY A 213 -25.46 -10.69 -4.91
CA GLY A 213 -25.99 -9.53 -4.19
C GLY A 213 -25.71 -8.18 -4.84
N HIS A 214 -25.07 -8.10 -6.03
CA HIS A 214 -24.98 -6.83 -6.75
C HIS A 214 -26.36 -6.37 -7.22
N PRO A 215 -26.79 -5.14 -6.92
CA PRO A 215 -28.09 -4.64 -7.35
C PRO A 215 -28.16 -4.55 -8.88
N PRO A 216 -29.34 -4.70 -9.51
CA PRO A 216 -29.47 -4.55 -10.95
C PRO A 216 -28.99 -3.16 -11.39
N PHE A 217 -28.33 -3.07 -12.54
CA PHE A 217 -27.93 -1.77 -13.09
C PHE A 217 -29.13 -0.84 -13.25
N GLN A 218 -28.94 0.46 -13.01
CA GLN A 218 -30.00 1.46 -13.05
C GLN A 218 -30.76 1.47 -14.39
N VAL A 219 -30.08 1.20 -15.50
CA VAL A 219 -30.68 1.06 -16.84
C VAL A 219 -31.78 -0.01 -16.84
N HIS A 220 -31.53 -1.15 -16.20
CA HIS A 220 -32.52 -2.22 -16.06
C HIS A 220 -33.60 -1.86 -15.05
N GLN A 221 -33.25 -1.28 -13.89
CA GLN A 221 -34.23 -0.87 -12.89
C GLN A 221 -35.23 0.16 -13.42
N GLN A 222 -34.75 1.09 -14.26
CA GLN A 222 -35.55 2.18 -14.83
C GLN A 222 -36.14 1.84 -16.21
N ASN A 223 -35.94 0.60 -16.71
CA ASN A 223 -36.38 0.16 -18.03
C ASN A 223 -35.99 1.14 -19.16
N VAL A 224 -34.79 1.71 -19.07
CA VAL A 224 -34.32 2.69 -20.05
C VAL A 224 -33.91 1.95 -21.31
N ARG A 225 -34.48 2.34 -22.44
CA ARG A 225 -34.14 1.77 -23.75
C ARG A 225 -32.87 2.42 -24.27
N GLU A 226 -32.06 1.63 -24.95
CA GLU A 226 -30.92 2.16 -25.71
C GLU A 226 -31.43 3.18 -26.75
N PRO A 227 -30.74 4.31 -26.94
CA PRO A 227 -31.11 5.32 -27.94
C PRO A 227 -31.13 4.79 -29.38
#